data_AF-A0A2G9G2J9-F1
#
_entry.id   AF-A0A2G9G2J9-F1
#
_cell.length_a   1.000
_cell.length_b   1.000
_cell.length_c   1.000
_cell.angle_alpha   90.00
_cell.angle_beta   90.00
_cell.angle_gamma   90.00
#
_symmetry.space_group_name_H-M   'P 1'
#
loop_
_entity.id
_entity.type
_entity.pdbx_description
1 polymer ?
#
loop_
_entity_poly.entity_id
_entity_poly.type
_entity_poly.pdbx_seq_one_letter_code
_entity_poly.pdbx_strand_id
1 'polypeptide(L)'
;MYSCFSIRQISNDGSVATYIVKEDVQVEENRRETRDFEVMYNASDADVHCACGLFNFRGYLCRHALGVINQIGLEEIPPQYVLARWRKDIKRNYVFTHGSNGIDIKNPVHRYDKLYQCVLKVVEEGRKTHDRYKFTSRSLEEILNKVHLQEDYPANSL
;
A
#
# COMPACT_ATOMS: atom_id res chain seq x y z
N MET A 1 12.07 9.29 -12.40
CA MET A 1 11.98 8.01 -11.66
C MET A 1 13.10 8.01 -10.63
N TYR A 2 12.77 8.00 -9.34
CA TYR A 2 13.77 7.84 -8.27
C TYR A 2 14.26 6.39 -8.31
N SER A 3 15.42 6.16 -8.90
CA SER A 3 15.98 4.82 -9.04
C SER A 3 17.21 4.71 -8.15
N CYS A 4 17.24 3.66 -7.31
CA CYS A 4 18.52 3.15 -6.84
C CYS A 4 19.33 2.77 -8.09
N PHE A 5 20.55 3.25 -8.21
CA PHE A 5 21.37 3.06 -9.42
C PHE A 5 22.68 2.33 -9.15
N SER A 6 23.05 2.15 -7.88
CA SER A 6 24.20 1.34 -7.50
C SER A 6 23.93 0.65 -6.18
N ILE A 7 24.30 -0.63 -6.09
CA ILE A 7 24.32 -1.40 -4.85
C ILE A 7 25.69 -2.05 -4.76
N ARG A 8 26.42 -1.83 -3.66
CA ARG A 8 27.76 -2.36 -3.46
C ARG A 8 27.87 -2.94 -2.06
N GLN A 9 28.38 -4.17 -1.95
CA GLN A 9 28.75 -4.72 -0.65
C GLN A 9 30.05 -4.06 -0.17
N ILE A 10 30.08 -3.63 1.09
CA ILE A 10 31.24 -2.94 1.69
C ILE A 10 31.89 -3.73 2.83
N SER A 11 31.16 -4.64 3.48
CA SER A 11 31.72 -5.54 4.49
C SER A 11 31.00 -6.89 4.50
N ASN A 12 31.65 -7.87 5.14
CA ASN A 12 31.09 -9.17 5.41
C ASN A 12 31.69 -9.72 6.72
N ASP A 13 31.00 -9.46 7.82
CA ASP A 13 31.45 -9.77 9.18
C ASP A 13 30.76 -11.05 9.67
N GLY A 14 31.10 -12.17 9.03
CA GLY A 14 30.52 -13.48 9.34
C GLY A 14 29.12 -13.64 8.76
N SER A 15 28.09 -13.62 9.60
CA SER A 15 26.70 -13.75 9.15
C SER A 15 26.10 -12.43 8.67
N VAL A 16 26.76 -11.30 8.90
CA VAL A 16 26.25 -9.98 8.56
C VAL A 16 27.03 -9.38 7.38
N ALA A 17 26.32 -9.10 6.29
CA ALA A 17 26.84 -8.37 5.15
C ALA A 17 26.25 -6.96 5.08
N THR A 18 27.10 -5.94 4.89
CA THR A 18 26.67 -4.54 4.77
C THR A 18 26.82 -4.05 3.35
N TYR A 19 25.79 -3.36 2.85
CA TYR A 19 25.68 -2.82 1.50
C TYR A 19 25.45 -1.30 1.54
N ILE A 20 25.99 -0.61 0.54
CA ILE A 20 25.67 0.78 0.24
C ILE A 20 24.82 0.82 -1.02
N VAL A 21 23.63 1.38 -0.91
CA VAL A 21 22.71 1.65 -2.01
C VAL A 21 22.73 3.14 -2.34
N LYS A 22 23.10 3.50 -3.57
CA LYS A 22 23.10 4.88 -4.04
C LYS A 22 21.79 5.23 -4.73
N GLU A 23 21.28 6.41 -4.44
CA GLU A 23 20.07 6.94 -5.04
C GLU A 23 20.19 8.44 -5.28
N ASP A 24 19.68 8.90 -6.43
CA ASP A 24 19.50 10.32 -6.70
C ASP A 24 18.17 10.81 -6.12
N VAL A 25 18.26 11.74 -5.18
CA VAL A 25 17.12 12.42 -4.57
C VAL A 25 17.01 13.81 -5.18
N GLN A 26 15.82 14.15 -5.67
CA GLN A 26 15.54 15.50 -6.15
C GLN A 26 15.34 16.41 -4.93
N VAL A 27 16.19 17.42 -4.82
CA VAL A 27 16.13 18.40 -3.72
C VAL A 27 15.44 19.68 -4.19
N GLU A 28 15.69 20.07 -5.43
CA GLU A 28 15.07 21.22 -6.10
C GLU A 28 14.76 20.87 -7.57
N GLU A 29 13.98 21.71 -8.28
CA GLU A 29 13.55 21.44 -9.66
C GLU A 29 14.71 21.08 -10.60
N ASN A 30 15.90 21.66 -10.40
CA ASN A 30 17.09 21.44 -11.23
C ASN A 30 18.30 20.80 -10.51
N ARG A 31 18.15 20.36 -9.25
CA ARG A 31 19.26 19.82 -8.45
C ARG A 31 18.94 18.42 -7.92
N ARG A 32 19.78 17.46 -8.32
CA ARG A 32 19.78 16.09 -7.79
C ARG A 32 20.97 15.90 -6.87
N GLU A 33 20.74 15.27 -5.73
CA GLU A 33 21.79 14.86 -4.81
C GLU A 33 21.82 13.34 -4.74
N THR A 34 23.01 12.77 -4.91
CA THR A 34 23.21 11.35 -4.63
C THR A 34 23.31 11.15 -3.12
N ARG A 35 22.47 10.25 -2.60
CA ARG A 35 22.53 9.79 -1.21
C ARG A 35 22.91 8.32 -1.15
N ASP A 36 23.68 8.00 -0.12
CA ASP A 36 24.09 6.65 0.20
C ASP A 36 23.22 6.13 1.36
N PHE A 37 22.60 4.98 1.14
CA PHE A 37 21.79 4.29 2.14
C PHE A 37 22.47 2.99 2.54
N GLU A 38 22.79 2.86 3.82
CA GLU A 38 23.31 1.62 4.37
C GLU A 38 22.18 0.59 4.52
N VAL A 39 22.48 -0.63 4.10
CA VAL A 39 21.60 -1.79 4.24
C VAL A 39 22.42 -2.95 4.80
N MET A 40 22.04 -3.46 5.96
CA MET A 40 22.62 -4.66 6.56
C MET A 40 21.73 -5.86 6.28
N TYR A 41 22.34 -6.98 5.94
CA TYR A 41 21.69 -8.28 5.83
C TYR A 41 22.34 -9.27 6.79
N ASN A 42 21.54 -9.87 7.68
CA ASN A 42 21.96 -10.97 8.53
C ASN A 42 21.44 -12.29 7.96
N ALA A 43 22.37 -13.09 7.44
CA ALA A 43 22.09 -14.38 6.82
C ALA A 43 21.55 -15.43 7.80
N SER A 44 21.89 -15.34 9.09
CA SER A 44 21.41 -16.30 10.10
C SER A 44 19.89 -16.21 10.31
N ASP A 45 19.35 -14.99 10.26
CA ASP A 45 17.94 -14.71 10.55
C ASP A 45 17.14 -14.31 9.29
N ALA A 46 17.81 -14.31 8.12
CA ALA A 46 17.31 -13.71 6.88
C ALA A 46 16.76 -12.28 7.09
N ASP A 47 17.44 -11.50 7.92
CA ASP A 47 16.98 -10.18 8.37
C ASP A 47 17.65 -9.05 7.58
N VAL A 48 16.88 -8.05 7.14
CA VAL A 48 17.35 -6.93 6.31
C VAL A 48 17.00 -5.60 6.96
N HIS A 49 18.03 -4.88 7.41
CA HIS A 49 17.88 -3.55 7.98
C HIS A 49 18.35 -2.47 7.01
N CYS A 50 17.51 -1.50 6.69
CA CYS A 50 17.92 -0.33 5.91
C CYS A 50 17.84 0.96 6.74
N ALA A 51 18.89 1.77 6.68
CA ALA A 51 19.01 3.04 7.38
C ALA A 51 17.89 4.07 7.05
N CYS A 52 17.17 3.90 5.93
CA CYS A 52 16.00 4.74 5.65
C CYS A 52 14.82 4.49 6.60
N GLY A 53 14.82 3.38 7.35
CA GLY A 53 13.83 3.06 8.38
C GLY A 53 12.41 2.78 7.87
N LEU A 54 12.18 2.69 6.55
CA LEU A 54 10.82 2.66 5.99
C LEU A 54 9.97 1.48 6.52
N PHE A 55 10.60 0.33 6.80
CA PHE A 55 9.89 -0.79 7.41
C PHE A 55 9.44 -0.44 8.85
N ASN A 56 10.26 0.22 9.65
CA ASN A 56 9.85 0.64 10.99
C ASN A 56 8.72 1.69 10.93
N PHE A 57 8.76 2.61 9.96
CA PHE A 57 7.76 3.68 9.83
C PHE A 57 6.45 3.25 9.13
N ARG A 58 6.52 2.34 8.15
CA ARG A 58 5.39 1.97 7.28
C ARG A 58 5.15 0.46 7.18
N GLY A 59 6.04 -0.36 7.73
CA GLY A 59 6.08 -1.83 7.72
C GLY A 59 5.89 -2.47 6.37
N TYR A 60 6.56 -1.90 5.37
CA TYR A 60 6.94 -2.59 4.15
C TYR A 60 8.40 -2.25 3.85
N LEU A 61 9.10 -3.18 3.20
CA LEU A 61 10.51 -2.99 2.84
C LEU A 61 10.66 -1.82 1.85
N CYS A 62 11.69 -1.00 2.04
CA CYS A 62 12.03 0.03 1.06
C CYS A 62 12.64 -0.58 -0.20
N ARG A 63 12.69 0.21 -1.26
CA ARG A 63 13.41 -0.15 -2.50
C ARG A 63 14.87 -0.52 -2.26
N HIS A 64 15.54 0.08 -1.27
CA HIS A 64 16.94 -0.20 -0.96
C HIS A 64 17.11 -1.62 -0.43
N ALA A 65 16.30 -1.99 0.57
CA ALA A 65 16.26 -3.33 1.14
C ALA A 65 15.86 -4.37 0.10
N LEU A 66 14.83 -4.09 -0.72
CA LEU A 66 14.42 -4.96 -1.82
C LEU A 66 15.52 -5.14 -2.87
N GLY A 67 16.27 -4.10 -3.19
CA GLY A 67 17.40 -4.18 -4.11
C GLY A 67 18.51 -5.09 -3.58
N VAL A 68 18.79 -5.03 -2.28
CA VAL A 68 19.77 -5.92 -1.63
C VAL A 68 19.27 -7.36 -1.61
N ILE A 69 18.02 -7.62 -1.23
CA ILE A 69 17.39 -8.95 -1.30
C ILE A 69 17.53 -9.56 -2.70
N ASN A 70 17.24 -8.77 -3.73
CA ASN A 70 17.38 -9.19 -5.12
C ASN A 70 18.84 -9.49 -5.50
N GLN A 71 19.80 -8.68 -5.04
CA GLN A 71 21.22 -8.91 -5.29
C GLN A 71 21.76 -10.18 -4.60
N ILE A 72 21.27 -10.49 -3.40
CA ILE A 72 21.64 -11.70 -2.66
C ILE A 72 21.01 -12.95 -3.30
N GLY A 73 19.97 -12.78 -4.13
CA GLY A 73 19.30 -13.88 -4.82
C GLY A 73 18.22 -14.57 -3.98
N LEU A 74 17.63 -13.86 -3.00
CA LEU A 74 16.45 -14.36 -2.30
C LEU A 74 15.22 -14.27 -3.21
N GLU A 75 14.64 -15.43 -3.52
CA GLU A 75 13.45 -15.52 -4.39
C GLU A 75 12.17 -15.04 -3.70
N GLU A 76 12.11 -15.16 -2.38
CA GLU A 76 10.96 -14.78 -1.57
C GLU A 76 11.32 -13.73 -0.52
N ILE A 77 10.38 -12.83 -0.24
CA ILE A 77 10.50 -11.90 0.89
C ILE A 77 10.38 -12.70 2.19
N PRO A 78 11.33 -12.55 3.13
CA PRO A 78 11.28 -13.30 4.39
C PRO A 78 9.95 -13.06 5.14
N PRO A 79 9.31 -14.11 5.71
CA PRO A 79 7.95 -14.03 6.24
C PRO A 79 7.73 -12.96 7.31
N GLN A 80 8.75 -12.60 8.08
CA GLN A 80 8.70 -11.55 9.11
C GLN A 80 8.36 -10.16 8.53
N TYR A 81 8.65 -9.93 7.25
CA TYR A 81 8.32 -8.68 6.54
C TYR A 81 6.90 -8.68 5.94
N VAL A 82 6.21 -9.83 5.93
CA VAL A 82 4.86 -9.99 5.37
C VAL A 82 3.81 -9.84 6.47
N LEU A 83 3.57 -8.60 6.88
CA LEU A 83 2.66 -8.28 7.98
C LEU A 83 1.20 -8.64 7.66
N ALA A 84 0.43 -8.97 8.69
CA ALA A 84 -0.98 -9.37 8.56
C ALA A 84 -1.86 -8.35 7.80
N ARG A 85 -1.56 -7.05 7.94
CA ARG A 85 -2.25 -5.97 7.21
C ARG A 85 -1.96 -5.92 5.70
N TRP A 86 -1.01 -6.72 5.20
CA TRP A 86 -0.68 -6.83 3.78
C TRP A 86 -1.11 -8.18 3.19
N ARG A 87 -1.32 -9.19 4.05
CA ARG A 87 -1.82 -10.50 3.68
C ARG A 87 -3.27 -10.45 3.17
N LYS A 88 -3.54 -11.21 2.11
CA LYS A 88 -4.87 -11.36 1.46
C LYS A 88 -5.65 -12.57 1.99
N ASP A 89 -4.93 -13.56 2.49
CA ASP A 89 -5.46 -14.82 3.04
C ASP A 89 -6.00 -14.65 4.46
N ILE A 90 -5.68 -13.54 5.13
CA ILE A 90 -6.27 -13.18 6.42
C ILE A 90 -7.62 -12.53 6.16
N LYS A 91 -8.69 -13.14 6.69
CA LYS A 91 -10.00 -12.52 6.79
C LYS A 91 -9.88 -11.28 7.66
N ARG A 92 -9.76 -10.12 7.01
CA ARG A 92 -9.93 -8.85 7.69
C ARG A 92 -11.42 -8.76 8.02
N ASN A 93 -11.75 -9.08 9.26
CA ASN A 93 -12.88 -8.42 9.89
C ASN A 93 -12.49 -6.95 9.82
N TYR A 94 -12.93 -6.23 8.79
CA TYR A 94 -12.88 -4.77 8.79
C TYR A 94 -13.64 -4.41 10.06
N VAL A 95 -12.90 -4.15 11.13
CA VAL A 95 -13.46 -3.68 12.38
C VAL A 95 -13.98 -2.30 12.01
N PHE A 96 -15.26 -2.28 11.67
CA PHE A 96 -15.99 -1.10 11.27
C PHE A 96 -16.31 -0.28 12.53
N THR A 97 -15.30 -0.08 13.40
CA THR A 97 -15.42 0.80 14.55
C THR A 97 -15.45 2.22 14.01
N HIS A 98 -16.68 2.71 13.88
CA HIS A 98 -17.08 4.09 14.11
C HIS A 98 -15.99 4.93 14.78
N GLY A 99 -15.21 5.64 13.96
CA GLY A 99 -14.65 6.94 14.30
C GLY A 99 -15.44 8.01 13.54
N SER A 100 -16.76 8.03 13.73
CA SER A 100 -17.71 8.92 13.04
C SER A 100 -17.63 10.38 13.50
N ASN A 101 -16.46 10.85 13.94
CA ASN A 101 -16.32 12.15 14.58
C ASN A 101 -15.53 13.18 13.74
N GLY A 102 -15.30 12.92 12.45
CA GLY A 102 -14.52 13.85 11.60
C GLY A 102 -14.80 13.79 10.10
N ILE A 103 -15.93 13.24 9.66
CA ILE A 103 -16.25 13.19 8.23
C ILE A 103 -16.67 14.58 7.76
N ASP A 104 -15.75 15.33 7.15
CA ASP A 104 -16.11 16.51 6.38
C ASP A 104 -16.81 16.07 5.09
N ILE A 105 -18.13 16.21 5.06
CA ILE A 105 -18.98 15.91 3.91
C ILE A 105 -18.67 16.87 2.74
N LYS A 106 -17.84 17.90 2.89
CA LYS A 106 -17.37 18.72 1.77
C LYS A 106 -16.09 18.21 1.12
N ASN A 107 -15.33 17.35 1.79
CA ASN A 107 -14.08 16.81 1.27
C ASN A 107 -14.35 15.60 0.34
N PRO A 108 -13.93 15.66 -0.94
CA PRO A 108 -14.19 14.60 -1.90
C PRO A 108 -13.54 13.25 -1.52
N VAL A 109 -12.41 13.27 -0.81
CA VAL A 109 -11.72 12.05 -0.34
C VAL A 109 -12.54 11.34 0.73
N HIS A 110 -13.09 12.10 1.69
CA HIS A 110 -13.93 11.52 2.74
C HIS A 110 -15.26 10.99 2.19
N ARG A 111 -15.86 11.65 1.19
CA ARG A 111 -17.05 11.14 0.49
C ARG A 111 -16.76 9.82 -0.21
N TYR A 112 -15.66 9.75 -0.97
CA TYR A 112 -15.25 8.55 -1.68
C TYR A 112 -15.04 7.39 -0.71
N ASP A 113 -14.23 7.59 0.33
CA ASP A 113 -13.95 6.54 1.30
C ASP A 113 -15.24 6.06 1.96
N LYS A 114 -16.13 6.97 2.39
CA LYS A 114 -17.41 6.59 2.98
C LYS A 114 -18.27 5.72 2.05
N LEU A 115 -18.42 6.11 0.78
CA LEU A 115 -19.21 5.37 -0.21
C LEU A 115 -18.57 4.00 -0.52
N TYR A 116 -17.25 3.99 -0.71
CA TYR A 116 -16.48 2.78 -0.97
C TYR A 116 -16.65 1.78 0.18
N GLN A 117 -16.53 2.24 1.43
CA GLN A 117 -16.73 1.38 2.60
C GLN A 117 -18.15 0.82 2.71
N CYS A 118 -19.18 1.59 2.31
CA CYS A 118 -20.55 1.08 2.25
C CYS A 118 -20.71 -0.02 1.18
N VAL A 119 -20.18 0.20 -0.02
CA VAL A 119 -20.24 -0.78 -1.12
C VAL A 119 -19.46 -2.05 -0.77
N LEU A 120 -18.31 -1.94 -0.10
CA LEU A 120 -17.53 -3.10 0.33
C LEU A 120 -18.33 -4.07 1.24
N LYS A 121 -19.18 -3.55 2.14
CA LYS A 121 -20.05 -4.42 2.96
C LYS A 121 -21.04 -5.21 2.10
N VAL A 122 -21.60 -4.55 1.10
CA VAL A 122 -22.55 -5.17 0.16
C VAL A 122 -21.85 -6.26 -0.65
N VAL A 123 -20.62 -6.01 -1.10
CA VAL A 123 -19.79 -7.00 -1.81
C VAL A 123 -19.47 -8.21 -0.93
N GLU A 124 -19.10 -7.98 0.33
CA GLU A 124 -18.77 -9.06 1.28
C GLU A 124 -19.99 -9.96 1.57
N GLU A 125 -21.20 -9.40 1.63
CA GLU A 125 -22.42 -10.20 1.75
C GLU A 125 -22.83 -10.87 0.44
N GLY A 126 -22.73 -10.15 -0.68
CA GLY A 126 -23.12 -10.61 -2.01
C GLY A 126 -22.31 -11.80 -2.50
N ARG A 127 -21.01 -11.85 -2.20
CA ARG A 127 -20.11 -12.92 -2.67
C ARG A 127 -20.33 -14.29 -2.02
N LYS A 128 -21.16 -14.40 -0.99
CA LYS A 128 -21.30 -15.63 -0.17
C LYS A 128 -21.97 -16.80 -0.92
N THR A 129 -22.84 -16.52 -1.88
CA THR A 129 -23.56 -17.54 -2.67
C THR A 129 -23.86 -17.02 -4.07
N HIS A 130 -24.03 -17.90 -5.05
CA HIS A 130 -24.36 -17.51 -6.43
C HIS A 130 -25.63 -16.66 -6.54
N ASP A 131 -26.68 -16.99 -5.79
CA ASP A 131 -27.95 -16.24 -5.83
C ASP A 131 -27.80 -14.84 -5.24
N ARG A 132 -27.08 -14.71 -4.11
CA ARG A 132 -26.74 -13.40 -3.53
C ARG A 132 -25.87 -12.58 -4.47
N TYR A 133 -24.91 -13.19 -5.16
CA TYR A 133 -24.09 -12.51 -6.16
C TYR A 133 -24.97 -11.94 -7.28
N LYS A 134 -25.85 -12.76 -7.89
CA LYS A 134 -26.77 -12.31 -8.94
C LYS A 134 -27.73 -11.22 -8.49
N PHE A 135 -28.21 -11.29 -7.24
CA PHE A 135 -29.06 -10.25 -6.66
C PHE A 135 -28.27 -8.95 -6.48
N THR A 136 -27.11 -9.03 -5.81
CA THR A 136 -26.24 -7.89 -5.55
C THR A 136 -25.78 -7.20 -6.83
N SER A 137 -25.39 -7.94 -7.87
CA SER A 137 -24.97 -7.36 -9.16
C SER A 137 -26.09 -6.52 -9.78
N ARG A 138 -27.31 -7.06 -9.85
CA ARG A 138 -28.49 -6.33 -10.36
C ARG A 138 -28.79 -5.10 -9.52
N SER A 139 -28.77 -5.23 -8.20
CA SER A 139 -29.02 -4.09 -7.31
C SER A 139 -27.97 -2.98 -7.44
N LEU A 140 -26.69 -3.33 -7.66
CA LEU A 140 -25.63 -2.35 -7.88
C LEU A 140 -25.80 -1.63 -9.22
N GLU A 141 -26.20 -2.32 -10.28
CA GLU A 141 -26.54 -1.72 -11.58
C GLU A 141 -27.71 -0.75 -11.44
N GLU A 142 -28.77 -1.12 -10.71
CA GLU A 142 -29.91 -0.23 -10.44
C GLU A 142 -29.51 1.02 -9.64
N ILE A 143 -28.65 0.87 -8.63
CA ILE A 143 -28.13 2.02 -7.86
C ILE A 143 -27.31 2.93 -8.78
N LEU A 144 -26.44 2.36 -9.60
CA LEU A 144 -25.61 3.11 -10.54
C LEU A 144 -26.47 3.90 -11.55
N ASN A 145 -27.51 3.28 -12.08
CA ASN A 145 -28.46 3.96 -12.98
C ASN A 145 -29.17 5.13 -12.29
N LYS A 146 -29.62 4.95 -11.04
CA LYS A 146 -30.26 6.03 -10.27
C LYS A 146 -29.32 7.20 -10.01
N VAL A 147 -28.03 6.94 -9.74
CA VAL A 147 -27.03 8.00 -9.52
C VAL A 147 -26.81 8.81 -10.80
N HIS A 148 -26.69 8.17 -11.96
CA HIS A 148 -26.53 8.88 -13.24
C HIS A 148 -27.74 9.78 -13.56
N LEU A 149 -28.96 9.32 -13.28
CA LEU A 149 -30.19 10.09 -13.52
C LEU A 149 -30.34 11.32 -12.60
N GLN A 150 -29.52 11.43 -11.55
CA GLN A 150 -29.55 12.55 -10.62
C GLN A 150 -28.71 13.75 -11.11
N GLU A 151 -27.97 13.61 -12.21
CA GLU A 151 -27.15 14.66 -12.83
C GLU A 151 -27.96 15.63 -13.74
N ASP A 152 -29.25 15.38 -13.97
CA ASP A 152 -30.07 16.08 -14.98
C ASP A 152 -31.08 17.14 -14.46
N TYR A 153 -30.99 17.61 -13.21
CA TYR A 153 -31.77 18.79 -12.78
C TYR A 153 -30.91 20.07 -12.85
N PRO A 154 -31.07 20.92 -13.89
CA PRO A 154 -30.41 22.22 -13.89
C PRO A 154 -31.00 23.08 -12.78
N ALA A 155 -30.11 23.62 -11.95
CA ALA A 155 -30.38 24.76 -11.10
C ALA A 155 -30.85 25.93 -11.98
N ASN A 156 -32.17 26.16 -12.03
CA ASN A 156 -32.76 27.46 -12.32
C ASN A 156 -34.26 27.45 -11.99
N SER A 157 -34.59 28.00 -10.83
CA SER A 157 -35.86 28.69 -10.61
C SER A 157 -35.55 29.82 -9.62
N LEU A 158 -35.33 31.01 -10.20
CA LEU A 158 -35.42 32.29 -9.49
C LEU A 158 -36.81 32.46 -8.89
#